data_AF-A0A7C6G4H4-F1
#
_entry.id   AF-A0A7C6G4H4-F1
#
_cell.length_a   1.000
_cell.length_b   1.000
_cell.length_c   1.000
_cell.angle_alpha   90.00
_cell.angle_beta   90.00
_cell.angle_gamma   90.00
#
_symmetry.space_group_name_H-M   'P 1'
#
loop_
_entity.id
_entity.type
_entity.pdbx_description
1 polymer ?
#
loop_
_entity_poly.entity_id
_entity_poly.type
_entity_poly.pdbx_seq_one_letter_code
_entity_poly.pdbx_strand_id
1 'polypeptide(L)'
;NNKIYVANSGGLNWENGYDNTLSVIDLSSFTEEKKIVVGTNPGAVQTDSQGDIYLSVTGNYGDEPGAFKIIRSGSNTAETVEGITSPQKFVISDNKAYIITGSYGVPNSIVVYDCLEERVITNSFISDGTEIPIMNNVTVDPVSGDLFVASTDYVHPGDLYCFDKDGKMKFRLTAIGINPSVVVWQ
;
A
#
# COMPACT_ATOMS: atom_id res chain seq x y z
N ASN A 1 16.28 -9.69 -6.35
CA ASN A 1 16.82 -9.81 -7.73
C ASN A 1 17.77 -8.65 -8.12
N ASN A 2 18.36 -7.93 -7.16
CA ASN A 2 19.26 -6.80 -7.42
C ASN A 2 18.65 -5.66 -8.28
N LYS A 3 17.33 -5.43 -8.15
CA LYS A 3 16.61 -4.35 -8.84
C LYS A 3 15.95 -3.40 -7.84
N ILE A 4 15.78 -2.15 -8.25
CA ILE A 4 14.85 -1.18 -7.64
C ILE A 4 13.62 -1.08 -8.55
N TYR A 5 12.44 -1.00 -7.94
CA TYR A 5 11.17 -0.76 -8.60
C TYR A 5 10.61 0.59 -8.20
N VAL A 6 10.30 1.43 -9.19
CA VAL A 6 9.77 2.79 -8.95
C VAL A 6 8.44 2.94 -9.67
N ALA A 7 7.36 3.14 -8.92
CA ALA A 7 6.06 3.48 -9.49
C ALA A 7 6.09 4.92 -10.00
N ASN A 8 5.70 5.09 -11.26
CA ASN A 8 5.59 6.40 -11.90
C ASN A 8 4.11 6.79 -11.94
N SER A 9 3.65 7.59 -10.99
CA SER A 9 2.29 8.14 -10.95
C SER A 9 2.08 9.27 -11.97
N GLY A 10 3.16 9.88 -12.44
CA GLY A 10 3.16 11.10 -13.24
C GLY A 10 3.41 12.35 -12.39
N GLY A 11 3.11 13.52 -12.94
CA GLY A 11 3.33 14.81 -12.28
C GLY A 11 2.23 15.20 -11.29
N LEU A 12 2.48 16.25 -10.49
CA LEU A 12 1.50 16.83 -9.55
C LEU A 12 0.36 17.61 -10.24
N ASN A 13 0.11 17.38 -11.52
CA ASN A 13 -0.98 18.03 -12.27
C ASN A 13 -1.88 16.98 -12.92
N TRP A 14 -3.03 16.73 -12.30
CA TRP A 14 -4.05 15.80 -12.79
C TRP A 14 -4.57 16.17 -14.19
N GLU A 15 -4.52 17.45 -14.58
CA GLU A 15 -4.99 17.93 -15.89
C GLU A 15 -4.13 17.40 -17.05
N ASN A 16 -2.86 17.07 -16.78
CA ASN A 16 -1.94 16.52 -17.77
C ASN A 16 -2.03 14.98 -17.88
N GLY A 17 -2.99 14.37 -17.17
CA GLY A 17 -3.11 12.92 -17.04
C GLY A 17 -2.10 12.32 -16.07
N TYR A 18 -2.24 11.01 -15.87
CA TYR A 18 -1.37 10.22 -14.99
C TYR A 18 -0.45 9.34 -15.83
N ASP A 19 0.72 9.00 -15.28
CA ASP A 19 1.56 7.93 -15.82
C ASP A 19 1.00 6.57 -15.33
N ASN A 20 1.41 5.49 -15.97
CA ASN A 20 0.90 4.14 -15.77
C ASN A 20 2.00 3.08 -15.74
N THR A 21 3.24 3.49 -15.44
CA THR A 21 4.41 2.62 -15.54
C THR A 21 5.12 2.35 -14.20
N LEU A 22 5.82 1.22 -14.16
CA LEU A 22 6.80 0.85 -13.14
C LEU A 22 8.18 0.78 -13.79
N SER A 23 9.11 1.63 -13.35
CA SER A 23 10.51 1.58 -13.79
C SER A 23 11.26 0.46 -13.06
N VAL A 24 12.07 -0.29 -13.82
CA VAL A 24 12.97 -1.32 -13.30
C VAL A 24 14.41 -0.82 -13.45
N ILE A 25 15.08 -0.63 -12.32
CA ILE A 25 16.44 -0.08 -12.27
C ILE A 25 17.39 -1.18 -11.80
N ASP A 26 18.49 -1.39 -12.52
CA ASP A 26 19.57 -2.28 -12.06
C ASP A 26 20.39 -1.63 -10.95
N LEU A 27 20.58 -2.34 -9.84
CA LEU A 27 21.35 -1.80 -8.71
C LEU A 27 22.86 -1.71 -8.97
N SER A 28 23.40 -2.52 -9.88
CA SER A 28 24.84 -2.55 -10.16
C SER A 28 25.26 -1.37 -11.04
N SER A 29 24.49 -1.09 -12.09
CA SER A 29 24.75 0.03 -13.00
C SER A 29 24.05 1.32 -12.58
N PHE A 30 23.01 1.23 -11.73
CA PHE A 30 22.13 2.33 -11.36
C PHE A 30 21.46 2.99 -12.57
N THR A 31 21.06 2.17 -13.55
CA THR A 31 20.38 2.61 -14.78
C THR A 31 19.00 1.97 -14.90
N GLU A 32 18.04 2.74 -15.42
CA GLU A 32 16.73 2.20 -15.81
C GLU A 32 16.89 1.25 -17.00
N GLU A 33 16.48 -0.01 -16.82
CA GLU A 33 16.56 -1.04 -17.86
C GLU A 33 15.31 -1.05 -18.73
N LYS A 34 14.14 -0.82 -18.12
CA LYS A 34 12.83 -0.87 -18.78
C LYS A 34 11.72 -0.26 -17.92
N LYS A 35 10.57 -0.06 -18.56
CA LYS A 35 9.28 0.26 -17.93
C LYS A 35 8.28 -0.86 -18.18
N ILE A 36 7.49 -1.18 -17.17
CA ILE A 36 6.35 -2.11 -17.24
C ILE A 36 5.06 -1.29 -17.12
N VAL A 37 4.08 -1.54 -17.98
CA VAL A 37 2.74 -0.92 -17.82
C VAL A 37 1.99 -1.65 -16.72
N VAL A 38 1.55 -0.92 -15.69
CA VAL A 38 0.96 -1.48 -14.46
C VAL A 38 -0.46 -1.00 -14.17
N GLY A 39 -0.92 0.04 -14.86
CA GLY A 39 -2.22 0.68 -14.64
C GLY A 39 -2.06 2.13 -14.19
N THR A 40 -3.11 2.92 -14.34
CA THR A 40 -3.06 4.38 -14.19
C THR A 40 -2.82 4.82 -12.74
N ASN A 41 -1.93 5.80 -12.56
CA ASN A 41 -1.59 6.40 -11.28
C ASN A 41 -1.11 5.36 -10.23
N PRO A 42 -0.03 4.61 -10.54
CA PRO A 42 0.53 3.65 -9.61
C PRO A 42 1.14 4.35 -8.39
N GLY A 43 0.95 3.74 -7.22
CA GLY A 43 1.30 4.30 -5.92
C GLY A 43 2.31 3.45 -5.15
N ALA A 44 1.85 2.77 -4.10
CA ALA A 44 2.74 1.98 -3.25
C ALA A 44 3.26 0.75 -4.00
N VAL A 45 4.51 0.37 -3.72
CA VAL A 45 5.18 -0.80 -4.30
C VAL A 45 5.88 -1.57 -3.18
N GLN A 46 5.69 -2.88 -3.13
CA GLN A 46 6.36 -3.78 -2.18
C GLN A 46 6.70 -5.10 -2.88
N THR A 47 7.65 -5.85 -2.32
CA THR A 47 7.99 -7.20 -2.78
C THR A 47 7.79 -8.19 -1.65
N ASP A 48 7.37 -9.40 -1.98
CA ASP A 48 7.32 -10.51 -1.03
C ASP A 48 8.62 -11.33 -1.02
N SER A 49 8.62 -12.45 -0.29
CA SER A 49 9.76 -13.36 -0.23
C SER A 49 9.95 -14.24 -1.48
N GLN A 50 8.92 -14.37 -2.33
CA GLN A 50 8.97 -15.11 -3.60
C GLN A 50 9.55 -14.25 -4.75
N GLY A 51 9.67 -12.95 -4.51
CA GLY A 51 10.16 -11.97 -5.48
C GLY A 51 9.05 -11.43 -6.38
N ASP A 52 7.79 -11.68 -6.02
CA ASP A 52 6.65 -11.06 -6.66
C ASP A 52 6.57 -9.59 -6.22
N ILE A 53 6.14 -8.73 -7.14
CA ILE A 53 6.04 -7.29 -6.92
C ILE A 53 4.57 -6.92 -6.84
N TYR A 54 4.16 -6.32 -5.74
CA TYR A 54 2.80 -5.85 -5.53
C TYR A 54 2.75 -4.33 -5.69
N LEU A 55 1.65 -3.83 -6.25
CA LEU A 55 1.41 -2.40 -6.41
C LEU A 55 -0.05 -2.05 -6.12
N SER A 56 -0.28 -0.87 -5.56
CA SER A 56 -1.58 -0.21 -5.64
C SER A 56 -1.60 0.72 -6.84
N VAL A 57 -2.69 0.69 -7.61
CA VAL A 57 -2.98 1.71 -8.61
C VAL A 57 -4.25 2.46 -8.21
N THR A 58 -4.21 3.78 -8.32
CA THR A 58 -5.33 4.65 -7.90
C THR A 58 -6.41 4.74 -8.98
N GLY A 59 -6.04 4.56 -10.24
CA GLY A 59 -6.90 4.84 -11.38
C GLY A 59 -6.95 6.34 -11.70
N ASN A 60 -8.02 6.79 -12.35
CA ASN A 60 -8.14 8.16 -12.86
C ASN A 60 -9.16 9.04 -12.11
N TYR A 61 -9.67 8.57 -10.97
CA TYR A 61 -10.75 9.21 -10.19
C TYR A 61 -12.10 9.35 -10.94
N GLY A 62 -12.24 8.69 -12.08
CA GLY A 62 -13.43 8.68 -12.93
C GLY A 62 -13.84 7.25 -13.27
N ASP A 63 -13.69 6.87 -14.53
CA ASP A 63 -14.13 5.59 -15.09
C ASP A 63 -13.09 4.46 -14.98
N GLU A 64 -11.83 4.77 -14.67
CA GLU A 64 -10.80 3.77 -14.37
C GLU A 64 -10.66 3.63 -12.84
N PRO A 65 -11.20 2.55 -12.24
CA PRO A 65 -11.12 2.35 -10.79
C PRO A 65 -9.70 1.93 -10.37
N GLY A 66 -9.38 2.21 -9.11
CA GLY A 66 -8.17 1.69 -8.48
C GLY A 66 -8.18 0.17 -8.35
N ALA A 67 -7.02 -0.45 -8.46
CA ALA A 67 -6.84 -1.90 -8.47
C ALA A 67 -5.55 -2.30 -7.76
N PHE A 68 -5.54 -3.49 -7.16
CA PHE A 68 -4.32 -4.08 -6.60
C PHE A 68 -3.68 -4.94 -7.67
N LYS A 69 -2.36 -4.80 -7.86
CA LYS A 69 -1.62 -5.40 -8.96
C LYS A 69 -0.51 -6.30 -8.43
N ILE A 70 -0.22 -7.36 -9.17
CA ILE A 70 0.92 -8.24 -8.95
C ILE A 70 1.71 -8.41 -10.25
N ILE A 71 3.04 -8.37 -10.17
CA ILE A 71 3.94 -8.78 -11.24
C ILE A 71 4.72 -9.97 -10.70
N ARG A 72 4.53 -11.13 -11.33
CA ARG A 72 5.20 -12.37 -10.93
C ARG A 72 6.70 -12.26 -11.09
N SER A 73 7.45 -12.92 -10.23
CA SER A 73 8.90 -13.01 -10.30
C SER A 73 9.34 -13.50 -11.69
N GLY A 74 10.16 -12.68 -12.37
CA GLY A 74 10.61 -12.94 -13.74
C GLY A 74 9.63 -12.51 -14.86
N SER A 75 8.42 -12.09 -14.52
CA SER A 75 7.45 -11.54 -15.47
C SER A 75 7.66 -10.05 -15.74
N ASN A 76 7.10 -9.58 -16.85
CA ASN A 76 7.03 -8.17 -17.24
C ASN A 76 5.58 -7.72 -17.47
N THR A 77 4.61 -8.45 -16.93
CA THR A 77 3.19 -8.16 -17.06
C THR A 77 2.57 -8.02 -15.68
N ALA A 78 1.78 -6.97 -15.50
CA ALA A 78 0.99 -6.78 -14.29
C ALA A 78 -0.38 -7.48 -14.43
N GLU A 79 -0.73 -8.25 -13.40
CA GLU A 79 -2.02 -8.91 -13.23
C GLU A 79 -2.83 -8.16 -12.18
N THR A 80 -4.16 -8.16 -12.32
CA THR A 80 -5.06 -7.65 -11.26
C THR A 80 -5.30 -8.73 -10.21
N VAL A 81 -5.16 -8.37 -8.94
CA VAL A 81 -5.59 -9.22 -7.83
C VAL A 81 -7.08 -8.97 -7.58
N GLU A 82 -7.89 -9.98 -7.84
CA GLU A 82 -9.35 -9.89 -7.67
C GLU A 82 -9.74 -9.79 -6.18
N GLY A 83 -10.86 -9.10 -5.93
CA GLY A 83 -11.41 -8.94 -4.57
C GLY A 83 -10.79 -7.83 -3.72
N ILE A 84 -9.81 -7.08 -4.25
CA ILE A 84 -9.21 -5.91 -3.58
C ILE A 84 -9.43 -4.66 -4.44
N THR A 85 -10.39 -3.84 -4.03
CA THR A 85 -10.79 -2.62 -4.75
C THR A 85 -10.33 -1.37 -4.01
N SER A 86 -10.06 -0.29 -4.78
CA SER A 86 -9.59 1.00 -4.25
C SER A 86 -8.43 0.88 -3.24
N PRO A 87 -7.35 0.15 -3.55
CA PRO A 87 -6.20 0.06 -2.65
C PRO A 87 -5.45 1.39 -2.60
N GLN A 88 -4.92 1.70 -1.42
CA GLN A 88 -4.14 2.91 -1.15
C GLN A 88 -2.71 2.54 -0.75
N LYS A 89 -2.24 2.97 0.43
CA LYS A 89 -0.96 2.51 0.99
C LYS A 89 -1.09 1.10 1.54
N PHE A 90 -0.02 0.33 1.43
CA PHE A 90 0.07 -1.01 1.99
C PHE A 90 1.51 -1.33 2.36
N VAL A 91 1.66 -2.34 3.21
CA VAL A 91 2.95 -2.90 3.63
C VAL A 91 2.89 -4.42 3.54
N ILE A 92 3.98 -5.05 3.10
CA ILE A 92 4.13 -6.51 3.16
C ILE A 92 5.04 -6.84 4.34
N SER A 93 4.56 -7.71 5.23
CA SER A 93 5.34 -8.27 6.33
C SER A 93 4.96 -9.73 6.53
N ASP A 94 5.95 -10.62 6.67
CA ASP A 94 5.74 -12.07 6.80
C ASP A 94 4.79 -12.64 5.71
N ASN A 95 5.03 -12.22 4.46
CA ASN A 95 4.21 -12.55 3.28
C ASN A 95 2.71 -12.25 3.43
N LYS A 96 2.35 -11.28 4.27
CA LYS A 96 1.00 -10.73 4.36
C LYS A 96 1.02 -9.27 3.97
N ALA A 97 0.20 -8.93 2.98
CA ALA A 97 -0.03 -7.54 2.62
C ALA A 97 -1.17 -6.99 3.48
N TYR A 98 -0.88 -5.94 4.25
CA TYR A 98 -1.86 -5.14 4.97
C TYR A 98 -2.17 -3.90 4.14
N ILE A 99 -3.36 -3.89 3.55
CA ILE A 99 -3.71 -2.95 2.48
C ILE A 99 -4.82 -2.04 2.98
N ILE A 100 -4.54 -0.74 3.07
CA ILE A 100 -5.59 0.25 3.26
C ILE A 100 -6.44 0.28 2.00
N THR A 101 -7.74 0.06 2.13
CA THR A 101 -8.71 0.17 1.05
C THR A 101 -9.76 1.22 1.38
N GLY A 102 -10.32 1.84 0.34
CA GLY A 102 -11.40 2.80 0.48
C GLY A 102 -11.31 3.90 -0.57
N SER A 103 -12.48 4.43 -0.94
CA SER A 103 -12.62 5.55 -1.88
C SER A 103 -12.96 6.84 -1.14
N TYR A 104 -12.86 7.98 -1.82
CA TYR A 104 -13.28 9.26 -1.23
C TYR A 104 -14.73 9.19 -0.71
N GLY A 105 -14.94 9.61 0.53
CA GLY A 105 -16.26 9.58 1.19
C GLY A 105 -16.70 8.20 1.68
N VAL A 106 -15.89 7.15 1.48
CA VAL A 106 -16.13 5.80 2.00
C VAL A 106 -15.13 5.53 3.13
N PRO A 107 -15.57 5.03 4.30
CA PRO A 107 -14.67 4.67 5.38
C PRO A 107 -13.57 3.70 4.93
N ASN A 108 -12.35 3.91 5.41
CA ASN A 108 -11.26 3.00 5.13
C ASN A 108 -11.42 1.66 5.86
N SER A 109 -10.90 0.60 5.25
CA SER A 109 -10.66 -0.68 5.89
C SER A 109 -9.21 -1.13 5.66
N ILE A 110 -8.77 -2.14 6.40
CA ILE A 110 -7.50 -2.82 6.16
C ILE A 110 -7.81 -4.24 5.73
N VAL A 111 -7.60 -4.52 4.44
CA VAL A 111 -7.63 -5.87 3.88
C VAL A 111 -6.31 -6.55 4.20
N VAL A 112 -6.36 -7.83 4.57
CA VAL A 112 -5.17 -8.67 4.70
C VAL A 112 -5.17 -9.71 3.58
N TYR A 113 -4.12 -9.70 2.78
CA TYR A 113 -3.92 -10.64 1.68
C TYR A 113 -2.70 -11.51 1.95
N ASP A 114 -2.85 -12.81 1.76
CA ASP A 114 -1.78 -13.79 1.84
C ASP A 114 -1.02 -13.81 0.51
N CYS A 115 0.27 -13.44 0.51
CA CYS A 115 1.11 -13.43 -0.68
C CYS A 115 1.52 -14.85 -1.10
N LEU A 116 1.58 -15.82 -0.17
CA LEU A 116 1.96 -17.21 -0.49
C LEU A 116 0.81 -17.99 -1.10
N GLU A 117 -0.37 -17.86 -0.48
CA GLU A 117 -1.61 -18.54 -0.91
C GLU A 117 -2.42 -17.72 -1.91
N GLU A 118 -1.97 -16.50 -2.19
CA GLU A 118 -2.54 -15.55 -3.14
C GLU A 118 -4.04 -15.28 -2.96
N ARG A 119 -4.47 -15.15 -1.71
CA ARG A 119 -5.89 -14.97 -1.37
C ARG A 119 -6.10 -13.97 -0.25
N VAL A 120 -7.26 -13.31 -0.28
CA VAL A 120 -7.72 -12.47 0.83
C VAL A 120 -7.98 -13.34 2.06
N ILE A 121 -7.39 -12.96 3.19
CA ILE A 121 -7.61 -13.56 4.51
C ILE A 121 -8.82 -12.91 5.18
N THR A 122 -8.84 -11.58 5.22
CA THR A 122 -9.95 -10.79 5.77
C THR A 122 -10.06 -9.45 5.05
N ASN A 123 -11.28 -8.93 4.97
CA ASN A 123 -11.56 -7.58 4.45
C ASN A 123 -11.53 -6.49 5.55
N SER A 124 -11.37 -6.89 6.81
CA SER A 124 -11.27 -5.98 7.95
C SER A 124 -10.33 -6.59 8.99
N PHE A 125 -9.14 -6.03 9.11
CA PHE A 125 -8.17 -6.42 10.13
C PHE A 125 -8.57 -5.95 11.52
N ILE A 126 -9.04 -4.70 11.66
CA ILE A 126 -9.42 -4.14 12.96
C ILE A 126 -10.66 -4.88 13.48
N SER A 127 -10.56 -5.43 14.69
CA SER A 127 -11.50 -6.41 15.23
C SER A 127 -12.25 -5.94 16.48
N ASP A 128 -11.78 -4.86 17.11
CA ASP A 128 -12.31 -4.35 18.38
C ASP A 128 -13.27 -3.16 18.23
N GLY A 129 -13.63 -2.79 17.00
CA GLY A 129 -14.50 -1.65 16.71
C GLY A 129 -13.80 -0.29 16.74
N THR A 130 -12.46 -0.24 16.82
CA THR A 130 -11.74 1.02 16.66
C THR A 130 -11.98 1.62 15.28
N GLU A 131 -12.52 2.83 15.24
CA GLU A 131 -12.74 3.57 13.99
C GLU A 131 -11.58 4.53 13.71
N ILE A 132 -11.05 4.48 12.50
CA ILE A 132 -10.04 5.42 12.00
C ILE A 132 -10.63 6.10 10.75
N PRO A 133 -11.04 7.37 10.83
CA PRO A 133 -11.81 8.01 9.76
C PRO A 133 -11.12 8.02 8.40
N ILE A 134 -9.83 8.41 8.38
CA ILE A 134 -9.00 8.43 7.19
C ILE A 134 -7.64 7.86 7.58
N MET A 135 -7.28 6.75 6.96
CA MET A 135 -6.00 6.08 7.15
C MET A 135 -4.99 6.61 6.11
N ASN A 136 -3.90 7.20 6.58
CA ASN A 136 -2.88 7.81 5.74
C ASN A 136 -1.77 6.82 5.36
N ASN A 137 -1.33 5.99 6.31
CA ASN A 137 -0.30 4.99 6.06
C ASN A 137 -0.41 3.82 7.04
N VAL A 138 0.24 2.72 6.69
CA VAL A 138 0.31 1.48 7.45
C VAL A 138 1.76 0.99 7.49
N THR A 139 2.21 0.50 8.64
CA THR A 139 3.56 -0.08 8.80
C THR A 139 3.50 -1.22 9.82
N VAL A 140 4.37 -2.22 9.71
CA VAL A 140 4.41 -3.37 10.65
C VAL A 140 5.76 -3.39 11.35
N ASP A 141 5.76 -3.46 12.68
CA ASP A 141 6.99 -3.73 13.43
C ASP A 141 7.49 -5.14 13.11
N PRO A 142 8.69 -5.30 12.52
CA PRO A 142 9.19 -6.60 12.11
C PRO A 142 9.47 -7.54 13.29
N VAL A 143 9.61 -7.01 14.51
CA VAL A 143 9.90 -7.80 15.72
C VAL A 143 8.62 -8.29 16.37
N SER A 144 7.72 -7.38 16.72
CA SER A 144 6.47 -7.75 17.41
C SER A 144 5.39 -8.25 16.44
N GLY A 145 5.42 -7.82 15.17
CA GLY A 145 4.33 -7.98 14.21
C GLY A 145 3.13 -7.07 14.48
N ASP A 146 3.26 -6.08 15.38
CA ASP A 146 2.21 -5.08 15.61
C ASP A 146 2.01 -4.22 14.36
N LEU A 147 0.75 -3.95 14.03
CA LEU A 147 0.36 -3.09 12.92
C LEU A 147 0.17 -1.65 13.39
N PHE A 148 0.88 -0.72 12.77
CA PHE A 148 0.76 0.70 13.00
C PHE A 148 -0.04 1.34 11.87
N VAL A 149 -1.08 2.09 12.23
CA VAL A 149 -1.94 2.80 11.27
C VAL A 149 -1.92 4.29 11.63
N ALA A 150 -1.49 5.11 10.69
CA ALA A 150 -1.45 6.55 10.85
C ALA A 150 -2.74 7.17 10.29
N SER A 151 -3.35 8.12 11.00
CA SER A 151 -4.54 8.83 10.53
C SER A 151 -4.24 10.26 10.10
N THR A 152 -5.12 10.85 9.30
CA THR A 152 -5.03 12.27 8.92
C THR A 152 -6.39 12.89 8.66
N ASP A 153 -6.49 14.21 8.64
CA ASP A 153 -7.57 14.97 8.02
C ASP A 153 -7.02 15.98 6.98
N TYR A 154 -5.73 15.87 6.66
CA TYR A 154 -4.95 16.74 5.80
C TYR A 154 -4.74 18.18 6.29
N VAL A 155 -5.20 18.53 7.49
CA VAL A 155 -5.17 19.90 8.03
C VAL A 155 -4.52 19.96 9.41
N HIS A 156 -4.93 19.09 10.32
CA HIS A 156 -4.50 19.05 11.71
C HIS A 156 -3.53 17.88 11.95
N PRO A 157 -2.80 17.90 13.09
CA PRO A 157 -2.02 16.75 13.51
C PRO A 157 -2.89 15.49 13.61
N GLY A 158 -2.46 14.43 12.93
CA GLY A 158 -3.06 13.11 12.99
C GLY A 158 -2.52 12.25 14.13
N ASP A 159 -3.05 11.04 14.22
CA ASP A 159 -2.74 10.09 15.29
C ASP A 159 -2.07 8.83 14.73
N LEU A 160 -1.46 8.06 15.63
CA LEU A 160 -0.90 6.75 15.34
C LEU A 160 -1.56 5.70 16.23
N TYR A 161 -2.14 4.69 15.60
CA TYR A 161 -2.80 3.57 16.26
C TYR A 161 -1.88 2.36 16.14
N CYS A 162 -1.71 1.62 17.24
CA CYS A 162 -0.96 0.36 17.25
C CYS A 162 -1.93 -0.78 17.58
N PHE A 163 -1.96 -1.79 16.72
CA PHE A 163 -2.79 -2.98 16.85
C PHE A 163 -1.92 -4.22 17.02
N ASP A 164 -2.38 -5.17 17.82
CA ASP A 164 -1.80 -6.52 17.85
C ASP A 164 -2.18 -7.33 16.59
N LYS A 165 -1.65 -8.55 16.49
CA LYS A 165 -1.90 -9.45 15.34
C LYS A 165 -3.35 -9.88 15.19
N ASP A 166 -4.16 -9.78 16.25
CA ASP A 166 -5.58 -10.10 16.25
C ASP A 166 -6.45 -8.86 15.92
N GLY A 167 -5.81 -7.73 15.59
CA GLY A 167 -6.49 -6.50 15.21
C GLY A 167 -7.09 -5.72 16.38
N LYS A 168 -6.61 -5.94 17.60
CA LYS A 168 -7.04 -5.19 18.80
C LYS A 168 -6.05 -4.07 19.10
N MET A 169 -6.57 -2.89 19.39
CA MET A 169 -5.77 -1.72 19.68
C MET A 169 -5.01 -1.92 20.99
N LYS A 170 -3.69 -1.79 20.92
CA LYS A 170 -2.80 -1.80 22.08
C LYS A 170 -2.68 -0.41 22.68
N PHE A 171 -2.47 0.59 21.82
CA PHE A 171 -2.38 2.00 22.22
C PHE A 171 -2.62 2.94 21.03
N ARG A 172 -2.81 4.22 21.34
CA ARG A 172 -2.87 5.34 20.39
C ARG A 172 -1.97 6.47 20.87
N LEU A 173 -1.19 7.04 19.95
CA LEU A 173 -0.49 8.30 20.16
C LEU A 173 -1.26 9.39 19.42
N THR A 174 -1.57 10.48 20.12
CA THR A 174 -2.41 11.55 19.57
C THR A 174 -1.58 12.76 19.14
N ALA A 175 -2.01 13.43 18.07
CA ALA A 175 -1.44 14.68 17.58
C ALA A 175 0.08 14.58 17.32
N ILE A 176 0.50 13.54 16.62
CA ILE A 176 1.92 13.23 16.38
C ILE A 176 2.56 14.05 15.24
N GLY A 177 1.74 14.81 14.51
CA GLY A 177 2.16 15.64 13.39
C GLY A 177 1.14 15.62 12.25
N ILE A 178 1.25 16.54 11.31
CA ILE A 178 0.36 16.61 10.14
C ILE A 178 0.75 15.53 9.14
N ASN A 179 -0.23 14.78 8.60
CA ASN A 179 -0.04 13.70 7.62
C ASN A 179 1.05 12.68 8.04
N PRO A 180 0.95 12.07 9.23
CA PRO A 180 1.95 11.13 9.71
C PRO A 180 2.12 9.97 8.73
N SER A 181 3.35 9.70 8.31
CA SER A 181 3.61 8.89 7.12
C SER A 181 4.29 7.57 7.40
N VAL A 182 5.25 7.45 8.31
CA VAL A 182 5.98 6.20 8.51
C VAL A 182 6.45 6.05 9.95
N VAL A 183 6.38 4.82 10.46
CA VAL A 183 7.06 4.41 11.69
C VAL A 183 8.35 3.72 11.29
N VAL A 184 9.48 4.14 11.87
CA VAL A 184 10.79 3.55 11.62
C VAL A 184 11.38 3.02 12.92
N TRP A 185 12.05 1.87 12.84
CA TRP A 185 12.73 1.24 13.97
C TRP A 185 14.24 1.44 13.86
N GLN A 186 14.90 1.49 15.02
CA GLN A 186 16.36 1.55 15.14
C GLN A 186 16.91 0.23 15.68
#